data_AF-A0A750HZW8-F1
#
_entry.id   AF-A0A750HZW8-F1
#
_cell.length_a   1.000
_cell.length_b   1.000
_cell.length_c   1.000
_cell.angle_alpha   90.00
_cell.angle_beta   90.00
_cell.angle_gamma   90.00
#
_symmetry.space_group_name_H-M   'P 1'
#
loop_
_entity.id
_entity.type
_entity.pdbx_description
1 polymer ?
#
loop_
_entity_poly.entity_id
_entity_poly.type
_entity_poly.pdbx_seq_one_letter_code
_entity_poly.pdbx_strand_id
1 'polypeptide(L)' 'MTIAERLEQKGIEKGIVIGENRGIEKGIKKGILKGKLQTARNMLAEGMDFHTVMRLTHLSEDELQQMKCTSVITKGY' A
#
# COMPACT_ATOMS: atom_id res chain seq x y z
N MET A 1 26.01 -10.91 33.47
CA MET A 1 25.60 -10.00 32.39
C MET A 1 26.66 -8.93 32.22
N THR A 2 27.38 -8.96 31.10
CA THR A 2 28.41 -7.98 30.75
C THR A 2 27.78 -6.74 30.12
N ILE A 3 28.53 -5.63 30.08
CA ILE A 3 28.08 -4.38 29.44
C ILE A 3 27.83 -4.61 27.94
N ALA A 4 28.64 -5.47 27.30
CA ALA A 4 28.49 -5.86 25.90
C ALA A 4 27.17 -6.60 25.63
N GLU A 5 26.83 -7.60 26.46
CA GLU A 5 25.56 -8.36 26.36
C GLU A 5 24.34 -7.44 26.51
N ARG A 6 24.40 -6.44 27.40
CA ARG A 6 23.33 -5.46 27.58
C ARG A 6 23.16 -4.54 26.36
N LEU A 7 24.25 -4.19 25.68
CA LEU A 7 24.21 -3.36 24.47
C LEU A 7 23.65 -4.14 23.28
N GLU A 8 24.04 -5.42 23.11
CA GLU A 8 23.49 -6.29 22.08
C GLU A 8 22.00 -6.54 22.26
N GLN A 9 21.54 -6.85 23.49
CA GLN A 9 20.11 -7.00 23.78
C GLN A 9 19.31 -5.73 23.44
N LYS A 10 19.82 -4.56 23.83
CA LYS A 10 19.18 -3.27 23.47
C LYS A 10 19.18 -3.01 21.97
N GLY A 11 20.21 -3.44 21.25
CA GLY A 11 20.30 -3.32 19.79
C GLY A 11 19.24 -4.17 19.09
N ILE A 12 19.10 -5.43 19.51
CA ILE A 12 18.11 -6.38 18.98
C ILE A 12 16.69 -5.90 19.26
N GLU A 13 16.41 -5.51 20.51
CA GLU A 13 15.09 -5.02 20.93
C GLU A 13 14.68 -3.78 20.12
N LYS A 14 15.59 -2.81 19.97
CA LYS A 14 15.33 -1.63 19.11
C LYS A 14 15.16 -2.02 17.64
N GLY A 15 15.94 -2.96 17.13
CA GLY A 15 15.85 -3.44 15.75
C GLY A 15 14.50 -4.06 15.44
N ILE A 16 13.99 -4.91 16.33
CA ILE A 16 12.67 -5.54 16.21
C ILE A 16 11.57 -4.48 16.25
N VAL A 17 11.59 -3.58 17.24
CA VAL A 17 10.58 -2.52 17.38
C VAL A 17 10.55 -1.61 16.16
N ILE A 18 11.70 -1.21 15.61
CA ILE A 18 11.76 -0.38 14.40
C ILE A 18 11.27 -1.16 13.18
N GLY A 19 11.67 -2.43 13.06
CA GLY A 19 11.27 -3.30 11.95
C GLY A 19 9.75 -3.53 11.92
N GLU A 20 9.16 -3.85 13.06
CA GLU A 20 7.73 -4.08 13.21
C GLU A 20 6.92 -2.81 12.93
N ASN A 21 7.29 -1.67 13.53
CA ASN A 21 6.62 -0.40 13.28
C ASN A 21 6.65 0.00 11.79
N ARG A 22 7.82 -0.13 11.14
CA ARG A 22 7.94 0.15 9.69
C ARG A 22 7.15 -0.85 8.86
N GLY A 23 7.10 -2.11 9.26
CA GLY A 23 6.35 -3.16 8.59
C GLY A 23 4.84 -2.89 8.64
N ILE A 24 4.32 -2.59 9.83
CA ILE A 24 2.91 -2.26 10.06
C ILE A 24 2.52 -1.00 9.29
N GLU A 25 3.30 0.08 9.39
CA GLU A 25 2.99 1.34 8.70
C GLU A 25 2.94 1.15 7.17
N LYS A 26 3.93 0.44 6.60
CA LYS A 26 3.93 0.12 5.16
C LYS A 26 2.78 -0.80 4.78
N GLY A 27 2.46 -1.78 5.62
CA GLY A 27 1.36 -2.73 5.42
C GLY A 27 0.01 -2.02 5.38
N ILE A 28 -0.27 -1.18 6.37
CA ILE A 28 -1.51 -0.38 6.46
C ILE A 28 -1.63 0.56 5.27
N LYS A 29 -0.59 1.34 4.94
CA LYS A 29 -0.62 2.27 3.79
C LYS A 29 -0.89 1.53 2.48
N LYS A 30 -0.19 0.41 2.24
CA LYS A 30 -0.41 -0.42 1.03
C LYS A 30 -1.81 -1.05 1.02
N GLY A 31 -2.31 -1.51 2.17
CA GLY A 31 -3.63 -2.11 2.30
C GLY A 31 -4.75 -1.13 2.00
N ILE A 32 -4.69 0.07 2.61
CA ILE A 32 -5.66 1.15 2.37
C ILE A 32 -5.65 1.55 0.89
N LEU A 33 -4.46 1.76 0.30
CA LEU A 33 -4.36 2.12 -1.10
C LEU A 33 -4.94 1.03 -2.00
N LYS A 34 -4.57 -0.25 -1.79
CA LYS A 34 -5.14 -1.38 -2.54
C LYS A 34 -6.67 -1.47 -2.41
N GLY A 35 -7.22 -1.23 -1.22
CA GLY A 35 -8.67 -1.25 -0.98
C GLY A 35 -9.40 -0.14 -1.74
N LYS A 36 -8.87 1.10 -1.71
CA LYS A 36 -9.41 2.22 -2.50
C LYS A 36 -9.39 1.92 -4.00
N LEU A 37 -8.26 1.40 -4.48
CA LEU A 37 -8.06 1.04 -5.89
C LEU A 37 -9.01 -0.08 -6.33
N GLN A 38 -9.19 -1.13 -5.52
CA GLN A 38 -10.12 -2.22 -5.82
C GLN A 38 -11.57 -1.72 -5.87
N THR A 39 -11.94 -0.82 -4.94
CA THR A 39 -13.27 -0.22 -4.90
C THR A 39 -13.53 0.61 -6.17
N ALA A 40 -12.58 1.47 -6.55
CA ALA A 40 -12.66 2.24 -7.79
C ALA A 40 -12.77 1.36 -9.04
N ARG A 41 -12.02 0.25 -9.09
CA ARG A 41 -12.11 -0.73 -10.19
C ARG A 41 -13.51 -1.32 -10.29
N ASN A 42 -14.08 -1.76 -9.18
CA ASN A 42 -15.42 -2.35 -9.16
C ASN A 42 -16.47 -1.32 -9.59
N MET A 43 -16.39 -0.08 -9.11
CA MET A 43 -17.30 0.99 -9.52
C MET A 43 -17.24 1.27 -11.03
N LEU A 44 -16.03 1.34 -11.61
CA LEU A 44 -15.87 1.51 -13.06
C LEU A 44 -16.41 0.30 -13.84
N ALA A 45 -16.23 -0.92 -13.32
CA ALA A 45 -16.75 -2.14 -13.94
C ALA A 45 -18.28 -2.23 -13.90
N GLU A 46 -18.90 -1.66 -12.87
CA GLU A 46 -20.36 -1.51 -12.74
C GLU A 46 -20.94 -0.41 -13.66
N GLY A 47 -20.11 0.28 -14.43
CA GLY A 47 -20.53 1.32 -15.37
C GLY A 47 -20.68 2.70 -14.74
N MET A 48 -20.13 2.92 -13.53
CA MET A 48 -20.08 4.23 -12.91
C MET A 48 -19.14 5.16 -13.70
N ASP A 49 -19.56 6.40 -13.87
CA ASP A 49 -18.75 7.42 -14.54
C ASP A 49 -17.43 7.69 -13.80
N PHE A 50 -16.36 7.89 -14.58
CA PHE A 50 -15.01 8.08 -14.08
C PHE A 50 -14.91 9.26 -13.11
N HIS A 51 -15.59 10.37 -13.42
CA HIS A 51 -15.59 11.56 -12.56
C HIS A 51 -16.30 11.31 -11.23
N THR A 52 -17.33 10.45 -11.23
CA THR A 52 -18.03 10.06 -10.00
C THR A 52 -17.17 9.15 -9.13
N VAL A 53 -16.49 8.18 -9.72
CA VAL A 53 -15.53 7.32 -9.01
C VAL A 53 -14.42 8.16 -8.38
N MET A 54 -13.81 9.08 -9.15
CA MET A 54 -12.75 9.98 -8.68
C MET A 54 -13.19 10.78 -7.45
N ARG A 55 -14.41 11.32 -7.47
CA ARG A 55 -15.01 12.08 -6.36
C ARG A 55 -15.31 11.21 -5.13
N LEU A 56 -15.78 9.97 -5.32
CA LEU A 56 -16.16 9.07 -4.22
C LEU A 56 -14.95 8.41 -3.55
N THR A 57 -13.94 8.02 -4.33
CA THR A 57 -12.74 7.35 -3.81
C THR A 57 -11.65 8.33 -3.41
N HIS A 58 -11.79 9.61 -3.76
CA HIS A 58 -10.77 10.65 -3.60
C HIS A 58 -9.40 10.22 -4.18
N LEU A 59 -9.44 9.44 -5.26
CA LEU A 59 -8.25 9.05 -5.99
C LEU A 59 -8.01 10.08 -7.08
N SER A 60 -6.76 10.38 -7.40
CA SER A 60 -6.45 11.25 -8.54
C SER A 60 -6.62 10.49 -9.86
N GLU A 61 -6.75 11.24 -10.95
CA GLU A 61 -6.76 10.65 -12.29
C GLU A 61 -5.51 9.80 -12.53
N ASP A 62 -4.33 10.26 -12.10
CA ASP A 62 -3.07 9.52 -12.22
C ASP A 62 -3.11 8.17 -11.50
N GLU A 63 -3.67 8.13 -10.28
CA GLU A 63 -3.82 6.88 -9.50
C GLU A 63 -4.78 5.90 -10.18
N LEU A 64 -5.84 6.40 -10.80
CA LEU A 64 -6.80 5.61 -11.57
C LEU A 64 -6.21 5.17 -12.92
N GLN A 65 -5.40 5.99 -13.57
CA GLN A 65 -4.75 5.68 -14.85
C GLN A 65 -3.62 4.65 -14.69
N GLN A 66 -2.84 4.71 -13.61
CA GLN A 66 -1.87 3.66 -13.27
C GLN A 66 -2.52 2.27 -13.14
N MET A 67 -3.78 2.21 -12.70
CA MET A 67 -4.54 0.95 -12.68
C MET A 67 -4.89 0.41 -14.07
N LYS A 68 -5.29 1.26 -15.01
CA LYS A 68 -5.57 0.81 -16.39
C LYS A 68 -4.31 0.26 -17.04
N CYS A 69 -3.15 0.88 -16.77
CA CYS A 69 -1.89 0.51 -17.39
C CYS A 69 -1.34 -0.85 -16.87
N THR A 70 -1.63 -1.22 -15.62
CA THR A 70 -1.15 -2.51 -15.06
C THR A 70 -1.79 -3.73 -15.74
N SER A 71 -2.95 -3.58 -16.39
CA SER A 71 -3.60 -4.65 -17.16
C SER A 71 -2.92 -4.97 -18.50
N VAL A 72 -2.00 -4.13 -18.98
CA VAL A 72 -1.48 -4.22 -20.36
C VAL A 72 -0.04 -4.75 -20.41
N ILE A 73 0.63 -4.93 -19.27
CA ILE A 73 2.07 -5.30 -19.25
C ILE A 73 2.31 -6.82 -19.12
N THR A 74 1.28 -7.66 -18.93
CA THR A 74 1.45 -9.12 -18.81
C THR A 74 1.06 -9.94 -20.05
N LYS A 75 0.94 -9.34 -21.24
CA LYS A 75 0.66 -10.05 -22.50
C LYS A 75 1.71 -9.85 -23.58
N GLY A 76 2.99 -9.89 -23.20
CA GLY A 76 4.06 -9.83 -24.19
C GLY A 76 5.40 -10.22 -23.62
N TYR A 77 5.56 -11.51 -23.29
CA TYR A 77 6.77 -12.31 -23.51
C TYR A 77 6.36 -13.78 -23.51
#